data_AF-A0A355GG38-F1
#
_entry.id   AF-A0A355GG38-F1
#
_cell.length_a   1.000
_cell.length_b   1.000
_cell.length_c   1.000
_cell.angle_alpha   90.00
_cell.angle_beta   90.00
_cell.angle_gamma   90.00
#
_symmetry.space_group_name_H-M   'P 1'
#
loop_
_entity.id
_entity.type
_entity.pdbx_description
1 polymer ?
#
loop_
_entity_poly.entity_id
_entity_poly.type
_entity_poly.pdbx_seq_one_letter_code
_entity_poly.pdbx_strand_id
1 'polypeptide(L)'
;GALDLPAGYALQAVGSFQNQVEANNRLMWVVPLVILTNLFIIYLQFRNFPIALAVFSGIPVAFAGGMILLAVNDIQINTAVWVGFIALFGIAVDDGVVMATYL
;
A
#
# COMPACT_ATOMS: atom_id res chain seq x y z
N GLY A 1 26.62 -17.11 -15.66
CA GLY A 1 27.06 -18.51 -15.57
C GLY A 1 26.05 -19.25 -14.73
N ALA A 2 25.35 -20.22 -15.31
CA ALA A 2 24.35 -21.01 -14.59
C ALA A 2 25.07 -22.05 -13.72
N LEU A 3 24.87 -22.01 -12.41
CA LEU A 3 25.32 -23.07 -11.52
C LEU A 3 24.34 -24.24 -11.66
N ASP A 4 24.83 -25.33 -12.24
CA ASP A 4 24.17 -26.63 -12.26
C ASP A 4 24.25 -27.23 -10.85
N LEU A 5 23.13 -27.31 -10.13
CA LEU A 5 23.05 -27.99 -8.83
C LEU A 5 22.63 -29.46 -9.03
N PRO A 6 23.29 -30.42 -8.38
CA PRO A 6 22.97 -31.85 -8.51
C PRO A 6 21.59 -32.20 -7.91
N ALA A 7 20.93 -33.17 -8.54
CA ALA A 7 19.58 -33.62 -8.20
C ALA A 7 19.46 -34.07 -6.74
N GLY A 8 18.67 -33.33 -5.95
CA GLY A 8 18.38 -33.62 -4.54
C GLY A 8 18.57 -32.43 -3.60
N TYR A 9 19.25 -31.36 -4.04
CA TYR A 9 19.42 -30.13 -3.26
C TYR A 9 18.55 -29.02 -3.84
N ALA A 10 17.55 -28.57 -3.07
CA ALA A 10 16.87 -27.32 -3.32
C ALA A 10 17.69 -26.18 -2.70
N LEU A 11 17.93 -25.11 -3.45
CA LEU A 11 18.33 -23.82 -2.88
C LEU A 11 17.17 -23.30 -2.03
N GLN A 12 17.11 -23.72 -0.77
CA GLN A 12 16.18 -23.13 0.18
C GLN A 12 16.84 -21.89 0.77
N ALA A 13 16.20 -20.73 0.58
CA ALA A 13 16.66 -19.46 1.11
C ALA A 13 16.62 -19.49 2.65
N VAL A 14 17.67 -19.97 3.29
CA VAL A 14 17.85 -19.91 4.75
C VAL A 14 18.17 -18.47 5.14
N GLY A 15 17.17 -17.73 5.68
CA GLY A 15 17.35 -16.36 6.18
C GLY A 15 16.10 -15.47 6.12
N SER A 16 16.30 -14.15 6.27
CA SER A 16 15.26 -13.10 6.30
C SER A 16 14.44 -12.92 5.01
N PHE A 17 14.84 -13.57 3.92
CA PHE A 17 14.16 -13.50 2.62
C PHE A 17 12.82 -14.25 2.62
N GLN A 18 12.72 -15.38 3.33
CA GLN A 18 11.46 -16.12 3.51
C GLN A 18 10.42 -15.27 4.25
N ASN A 19 10.83 -14.59 5.33
CA ASN A 19 9.98 -13.68 6.08
C ASN A 19 9.58 -12.44 5.27
N GLN A 20 10.44 -11.93 4.36
CA GLN A 20 10.06 -10.86 3.43
C GLN A 20 9.02 -11.32 2.41
N VAL A 21 9.16 -12.52 1.84
CA VAL A 21 8.19 -13.08 0.89
C VAL A 21 6.84 -13.35 1.59
N GLU A 22 6.87 -13.90 2.80
CA GLU A 22 5.66 -14.18 3.57
C GLU A 22 4.97 -12.90 4.07
N ALA A 23 5.74 -11.89 4.50
CA ALA A 23 5.21 -10.59 4.87
C ALA A 23 4.61 -9.86 3.66
N ASN A 24 5.23 -9.97 2.47
CA ASN A 24 4.68 -9.43 1.24
C ASN A 24 3.35 -10.09 0.86
N ASN A 25 3.22 -11.41 1.04
CA ASN A 25 1.94 -12.11 0.84
C ASN A 25 0.85 -11.64 1.80
N ARG A 26 1.18 -11.38 3.06
CA ARG A 26 0.23 -10.81 4.03
C ARG A 26 -0.19 -9.39 3.63
N LEU A 27 0.76 -8.56 3.22
CA LEU A 27 0.50 -7.19 2.78
C LEU A 27 -0.43 -7.11 1.58
N MET A 28 -0.34 -8.06 0.66
CA MET A 28 -1.26 -8.15 -0.49
C MET A 28 -2.73 -8.23 -0.06
N TRP A 29 -3.02 -8.82 1.10
CA TRP A 29 -4.36 -8.82 1.71
C TRP A 29 -4.66 -7.59 2.56
N VAL A 30 -3.64 -7.00 3.19
CA VAL A 30 -3.80 -5.81 4.03
C VAL A 30 -4.15 -4.57 3.21
N VAL A 31 -3.48 -4.33 2.08
CA VAL A 31 -3.72 -3.17 1.21
C VAL A 31 -5.20 -3.03 0.80
N PRO A 32 -5.86 -4.05 0.22
CA PRO A 32 -7.27 -3.93 -0.14
C PRO A 32 -8.17 -3.77 1.10
N LEU A 33 -7.85 -4.42 2.21
CA LEU A 33 -8.60 -4.27 3.46
C LEU A 33 -8.56 -2.83 3.98
N VAL A 34 -7.40 -2.17 3.93
CA VAL A 34 -7.25 -0.76 4.31
C VAL A 34 -8.09 0.15 3.41
N ILE A 35 -8.00 0.00 2.09
CA ILE A 35 -8.76 0.83 1.14
C ILE A 35 -10.26 0.69 1.38
N LEU A 36 -10.74 -0.54 1.60
CA LEU A 36 -12.16 -0.84 1.83
C LEU A 36 -12.63 -0.25 3.17
N THR A 37 -11.82 -0.38 4.21
CA THR A 37 -12.10 0.21 5.54
C THR A 37 -12.16 1.74 5.44
N ASN A 38 -11.24 2.34 4.69
CA ASN A 38 -11.22 3.80 4.52
C ASN A 38 -12.47 4.30 3.79
N LEU A 39 -12.84 3.67 2.69
CA LEU A 39 -14.07 3.98 1.96
C LEU A 39 -15.31 3.85 2.87
N PHE A 40 -15.36 2.82 3.70
CA PHE A 40 -16.46 2.59 4.63
C PHE A 40 -16.56 3.70 5.70
N ILE A 41 -15.43 4.11 6.29
CA ILE A 41 -15.40 5.20 7.28
C ILE A 41 -15.81 6.54 6.65
N ILE A 42 -15.28 6.88 5.47
CA ILE A 42 -15.63 8.13 4.78
C ILE A 42 -17.13 8.16 4.45
N TYR A 43 -17.70 7.03 4.01
CA TYR A 43 -19.12 6.92 3.73
C TYR A 43 -19.99 7.16 4.98
N LEU A 44 -19.61 6.58 6.12
CA LEU A 44 -20.31 6.80 7.39
C LEU A 44 -20.21 8.24 7.88
N GLN A 45 -19.06 8.90 7.67
CA GLN A 45 -18.81 10.28 8.11
C GLN A 45 -19.73 11.28 7.41
N PHE A 46 -19.78 11.26 6.08
CA PHE A 46 -20.51 12.29 5.32
C PHE A 46 -21.93 11.85 4.93
N ARG A 47 -22.22 10.53 4.92
CA ARG A 47 -23.46 9.95 4.35
C ARG A 47 -23.80 10.47 2.95
N ASN A 48 -22.81 11.00 2.24
CA ASN A 48 -22.96 11.70 0.97
C ASN A 48 -21.90 11.16 -0.02
N PHE A 49 -22.38 10.49 -1.08
CA PHE A 49 -21.54 9.84 -2.07
C PHE A 49 -20.57 10.78 -2.83
N PRO A 50 -21.02 11.94 -3.36
CA PRO A 50 -20.14 12.88 -4.03
C PRO A 50 -18.94 13.34 -3.20
N ILE A 51 -19.15 13.69 -1.93
CA ILE A 51 -18.10 14.14 -1.02
C ILE A 51 -17.13 12.99 -0.73
N ALA A 52 -17.67 11.78 -0.48
CA ALA A 52 -16.85 10.60 -0.26
C ALA A 52 -15.96 10.25 -1.45
N LEU A 53 -16.47 10.37 -2.69
CA LEU A 53 -15.70 10.18 -3.92
C LEU A 53 -14.62 11.23 -4.10
N ALA A 54 -14.90 12.49 -3.76
CA ALA A 54 -13.92 13.57 -3.79
C ALA A 54 -12.74 13.27 -2.85
N VAL A 55 -13.01 12.87 -1.61
CA VAL A 55 -11.97 12.44 -0.65
C VAL A 55 -11.23 11.20 -1.13
N PHE A 56 -11.96 10.19 -1.64
CA PHE A 56 -11.37 8.94 -2.14
C PHE A 56 -10.41 9.17 -3.31
N SER A 57 -10.63 10.20 -4.14
CA SER A 57 -9.74 10.56 -5.24
C SER A 57 -8.32 10.93 -4.78
N GLY A 58 -8.15 11.32 -3.52
CA GLY A 58 -6.84 11.56 -2.91
C GLY A 58 -5.97 10.31 -2.81
N ILE A 59 -6.56 9.12 -2.66
CA ILE A 59 -5.83 7.85 -2.50
C ILE A 59 -5.04 7.49 -3.78
N PRO A 60 -5.65 7.44 -4.98
CA PRO A 60 -4.90 7.23 -6.23
C PRO A 60 -3.81 8.27 -6.48
N VAL A 61 -4.08 9.55 -6.15
CA VAL A 61 -3.12 10.65 -6.34
C VAL A 61 -1.90 10.46 -5.43
N ALA A 62 -2.12 10.17 -4.15
CA ALA A 62 -1.05 9.89 -3.19
C ALA A 62 -0.25 8.65 -3.59
N PHE A 63 -0.92 7.59 -4.07
CA PHE A 63 -0.26 6.39 -4.56
C PHE A 63 0.63 6.69 -5.77
N ALA A 64 0.12 7.42 -6.76
CA ALA A 64 0.88 7.81 -7.94
C ALA A 64 2.13 8.64 -7.58
N GLY A 65 1.97 9.65 -6.70
CA GLY A 65 3.09 10.45 -6.22
C GLY A 65 4.16 9.62 -5.51
N GLY A 66 3.75 8.72 -4.61
CA GLY A 66 4.67 7.81 -3.93
C GLY A 66 5.40 6.86 -4.89
N MET A 67 4.68 6.26 -5.85
CA MET A 67 5.26 5.36 -6.86
C MET A 67 6.26 6.07 -7.77
N ILE A 68 5.98 7.31 -8.19
CA ILE A 68 6.90 8.11 -9.00
C ILE A 68 8.19 8.38 -8.24
N LEU A 69 8.10 8.77 -6.95
CA LEU A 69 9.30 9.03 -6.14
C LEU A 69 10.14 7.77 -5.93
N LEU A 70 9.50 6.63 -5.69
CA LEU A 70 10.22 5.35 -5.56
C LEU A 70 10.93 4.98 -6.87
N ALA A 71 10.26 5.18 -8.01
CA ALA A 71 10.81 4.91 -9.33
C ALA A 71 12.01 5.82 -9.66
N VAL A 72 11.93 7.12 -9.31
CA VAL A 72 13.03 8.08 -9.55
C VAL A 72 14.25 7.80 -8.66
N ASN A 73 14.04 7.25 -7.46
CA ASN A 73 15.11 6.96 -6.51
C ASN A 73 15.62 5.50 -6.58
N ASP A 74 15.17 4.70 -7.56
CA ASP A 74 15.52 3.27 -7.70
C ASP A 74 15.31 2.45 -6.40
N ILE A 75 14.27 2.80 -5.62
CA ILE A 75 13.98 2.14 -4.35
C ILE A 75 13.24 0.84 -4.62
N GLN A 76 13.79 -0.29 -4.14
CA GLN A 76 13.13 -1.58 -4.22
C GLN A 76 11.88 -1.61 -3.33
N ILE A 77 10.77 -2.03 -3.92
CA ILE A 77 9.52 -2.20 -3.18
C ILE A 77 9.68 -3.38 -2.21
N ASN A 78 9.58 -3.08 -0.92
CA ASN A 78 9.65 -4.06 0.15
C ASN A 78 8.48 -3.87 1.13
N THR A 79 8.44 -4.70 2.18
CA THR A 79 7.40 -4.64 3.21
C THR A 79 7.28 -3.26 3.87
N ALA A 80 8.41 -2.56 4.11
CA ALA A 80 8.39 -1.24 4.75
C ALA A 80 7.80 -0.16 3.83
N VAL A 81 8.08 -0.23 2.52
CA VAL A 81 7.48 0.66 1.51
C VAL A 81 5.96 0.55 1.52
N TRP A 82 5.42 -0.67 1.56
CA TRP A 82 3.98 -0.90 1.66
C TRP A 82 3.37 -0.36 2.95
N VAL A 83 4.04 -0.53 4.10
CA VAL A 83 3.61 0.06 5.37
C VAL A 83 3.60 1.59 5.27
N GLY A 84 4.58 2.20 4.60
CA GLY A 84 4.60 3.63 4.31
C GLY A 84 3.41 4.10 3.48
N PHE A 85 3.01 3.34 2.46
CA PHE A 85 1.80 3.65 1.68
C PHE A 85 0.52 3.58 2.51
N ILE A 86 0.40 2.60 3.41
CA ILE A 86 -0.76 2.52 4.32
C ILE A 86 -0.85 3.78 5.20
N ALA A 87 0.29 4.24 5.74
CA ALA A 87 0.34 5.49 6.50
C ALA A 87 -0.01 6.72 5.63
N LEU A 88 0.51 6.78 4.40
CA LEU A 88 0.23 7.85 3.45
C LEU A 88 -1.26 7.95 3.11
N PHE A 89 -1.93 6.81 2.91
CA PHE A 89 -3.38 6.79 2.64
C PHE A 89 -4.19 7.32 3.81
N GLY A 90 -3.78 7.04 5.06
CA GLY A 90 -4.41 7.61 6.25
C GLY A 90 -4.33 9.14 6.27
N ILE A 91 -3.15 9.69 6.01
CA ILE A 91 -2.93 11.15 5.96
C ILE A 91 -3.73 11.79 4.82
N ALA A 92 -3.73 11.19 3.63
CA ALA A 92 -4.45 11.71 2.48
C ALA A 92 -5.98 11.76 2.72
N VAL A 93 -6.53 10.77 3.43
CA VAL A 93 -7.96 10.79 3.79
C VAL A 93 -8.24 11.82 4.86
N ASP A 94 -7.41 11.95 5.89
CA ASP A 94 -7.60 12.94 6.95
C ASP A 94 -7.69 14.36 6.37
N ASP A 95 -6.74 14.72 5.48
CA ASP A 95 -6.75 16.01 4.78
C ASP A 95 -8.02 16.20 3.91
N GLY A 96 -8.41 15.15 3.18
CA GLY A 96 -9.65 15.19 2.40
C GLY A 96 -10.91 15.35 3.26
N VAL A 97 -10.99 14.70 4.42
CA VAL A 97 -12.10 14.84 5.37
C VAL A 97 -12.14 16.25 5.96
N VAL A 98 -10.98 16.81 6.31
CA VAL A 98 -10.87 18.19 6.81
C VAL A 98 -11.39 19.16 5.75
N MET A 99 -10.89 19.09 4.51
CA MET A 99 -11.35 19.94 3.40
C MET A 99 -12.85 19.79 3.13
N ALA A 100 -13.37 18.56 3.17
CA ALA A 100 -14.78 18.28 2.95
C ALA A 100 -15.70 18.78 4.09
N THR A 101 -15.17 18.95 5.30
CA THR A 101 -15.94 19.49 6.44
C THR A 101 -16.08 21.01 6.37
N TYR A 102 -15.14 21.69 5.70
CA TYR A 102 -15.17 23.14 5.50
C TYR A 102 -15.90 23.58 4.21
N LEU A 103 -16.29 22.63 3.35
CA LEU A 103 -17.13 22.84 2.16
C LEU A 103 -18.62 22.75 2.51
#